data_AF-A0A0R1MKT0-F1
#
_entry.id   AF-A0A0R1MKT0-F1
#
_cell.length_a   1.000
_cell.length_b   1.000
_cell.length_c   1.000
_cell.angle_alpha   90.00
_cell.angle_beta   90.00
_cell.angle_gamma   90.00
#
_symmetry.space_group_name_H-M   'P 1'
#
loop_
_entity.id
_entity.type
_entity.pdbx_description
1 polymer ?
#
loop_
_entity_poly.entity_id
_entity_poly.type
_entity_poly.pdbx_seq_one_letter_code
_entity_poly.pdbx_strand_id
1 'polypeptide(L)'
;MGIFILRIPLPAIVGRPFIHFGNTLAALAVLFLGLRNGVLAGAIGLGGFDILNGYALTSWLTILEVIIVGFVINTVFKVLKYNDTKKNIILIGITAGTTKILTSYCTSIIEALMVGTSFKTAIVASFLSLPATVINSISTAICVPLLYFTFRPFILATIRTPR
;
A
#
# COMPACT_ATOMS: atom_id res chain seq x y z
N MET A 1 1.30 -7.51 11.83
CA MET A 1 0.41 -7.31 13.00
C MET A 1 -0.69 -6.28 12.75
N GLY A 2 -0.40 -5.04 12.30
CA GLY A 2 -1.42 -3.99 12.13
C GLY A 2 -2.65 -4.38 11.30
N ILE A 3 -2.45 -5.02 10.14
CA ILE A 3 -3.54 -5.45 9.25
C ILE A 3 -4.38 -6.64 9.78
N PHE A 4 -3.84 -7.44 10.70
CA PHE A 4 -4.58 -8.55 11.31
C PHE A 4 -5.54 -8.08 12.39
N ILE A 5 -5.23 -6.97 13.06
CA ILE A 5 -5.93 -6.51 14.27
C ILE A 5 -6.97 -5.42 13.92
N LEU A 6 -6.68 -4.54 12.95
CA LEU A 6 -7.56 -3.44 12.57
C LEU A 6 -8.24 -3.73 11.23
N ARG A 7 -9.50 -4.20 11.30
CA ARG A 7 -10.34 -4.45 10.11
C ARG A 7 -11.66 -3.70 10.25
N ILE A 8 -11.80 -2.59 9.53
CA ILE A 8 -13.06 -1.85 9.41
C ILE A 8 -13.69 -2.25 8.07
N PRO A 9 -14.80 -3.01 8.04
CA PRO A 9 -15.39 -3.47 6.80
C PRO A 9 -15.85 -2.29 5.94
N LEU A 10 -15.71 -2.44 4.62
CA LEU A 10 -16.12 -1.45 3.63
C LEU A 10 -17.34 -1.94 2.85
N PRO A 11 -18.28 -1.04 2.50
CA PRO A 11 -19.34 -1.38 1.57
C PRO A 11 -18.72 -1.66 0.19
N ALA A 12 -19.06 -2.80 -0.42
CA ALA A 12 -18.59 -3.16 -1.75
C ALA A 12 -19.60 -4.02 -2.49
N ILE A 13 -19.56 -3.90 -3.83
CA ILE A 13 -20.35 -4.72 -4.75
C ILE A 13 -19.71 -6.10 -4.92
N VAL A 14 -18.38 -6.18 -4.82
CA VAL A 14 -17.59 -7.40 -4.99
C VAL A 14 -16.72 -7.64 -3.77
N GLY A 15 -16.77 -8.86 -3.23
CA GLY A 15 -15.94 -9.30 -2.11
C GLY A 15 -16.35 -8.72 -0.75
N ARG A 16 -15.43 -8.81 0.22
CA ARG A 16 -15.61 -8.27 1.59
C ARG A 16 -14.39 -7.43 1.99
N PRO A 17 -14.14 -6.31 1.29
CA PRO A 17 -12.99 -5.49 1.58
C PRO A 17 -13.13 -4.81 2.94
N PHE A 18 -12.00 -4.40 3.48
CA PHE A 18 -11.91 -3.64 4.71
C PHE A 18 -10.83 -2.56 4.55
N ILE A 19 -10.78 -1.62 5.49
CA ILE A 19 -9.70 -0.63 5.54
C ILE A 19 -8.37 -1.36 5.76
N HIS A 20 -7.52 -1.31 4.76
CA HIS A 20 -6.29 -2.07 4.67
C HIS A 20 -5.09 -1.17 5.01
N PHE A 21 -4.87 -0.98 6.31
CA PHE A 21 -3.74 -0.18 6.83
C PHE A 21 -2.36 -0.72 6.43
N GLY A 22 -2.28 -1.95 5.94
CA GLY A 22 -1.02 -2.51 5.46
C GLY A 22 -0.38 -1.70 4.31
N ASN A 23 -1.17 -1.05 3.45
CA ASN A 23 -0.65 -0.21 2.37
C ASN A 23 0.03 1.05 2.95
N THR A 24 -0.63 1.68 3.93
CA THR A 24 -0.08 2.79 4.71
C THR A 24 1.24 2.38 5.38
N LEU A 25 1.28 1.22 6.03
CA LEU A 25 2.47 0.73 6.72
C LEU A 25 3.62 0.43 5.74
N ALA A 26 3.33 -0.14 4.56
CA ALA A 26 4.33 -0.36 3.52
C ALA A 26 4.90 0.97 2.99
N ALA A 27 4.04 1.97 2.76
CA ALA A 27 4.48 3.31 2.36
C ALA A 27 5.37 3.97 3.43
N LEU A 28 5.00 3.86 4.70
CA LEU A 28 5.80 4.36 5.82
C LEU A 28 7.14 3.61 5.94
N ALA A 29 7.16 2.30 5.72
CA ALA A 29 8.39 1.52 5.71
C ALA A 29 9.36 2.04 4.65
N VAL A 30 8.88 2.38 3.46
CA VAL A 30 9.69 3.00 2.39
C VAL A 30 10.20 4.39 2.80
N LEU A 31 9.36 5.21 3.42
CA LEU A 31 9.74 6.55 3.89
C LEU A 31 10.81 6.51 5.00
N PHE A 32 10.72 5.57 5.94
CA PHE A 32 11.64 5.50 7.08
C PHE A 32 12.87 4.64 6.85
N LEU A 33 12.75 3.53 6.11
CA LEU A 33 13.82 2.55 5.90
C LEU A 33 14.49 2.70 4.52
N GLY A 34 13.98 3.60 3.68
CA GLY A 34 14.40 3.75 2.29
C GLY A 34 13.84 2.66 1.37
N LEU A 35 14.11 2.79 0.06
CA LEU A 35 13.54 1.92 -0.97
C LEU A 35 13.76 0.43 -0.70
N ARG A 36 15.01 0.00 -0.51
CA ARG A 36 15.37 -1.43 -0.43
C ARG A 36 14.72 -2.09 0.80
N ASN A 37 14.98 -1.55 1.99
CA ASN A 37 14.52 -2.15 3.23
C ASN A 37 13.01 -1.95 3.44
N GLY A 38 12.48 -0.81 2.98
CA GLY A 38 11.04 -0.52 3.06
C GLY A 38 10.20 -1.40 2.15
N VAL A 39 10.64 -1.62 0.90
CA VAL A 39 9.97 -2.56 -0.02
C VAL A 39 10.06 -3.99 0.51
N LEU A 40 11.20 -4.43 1.05
CA LEU A 40 11.32 -5.75 1.68
C LEU A 40 10.37 -5.91 2.87
N ALA A 41 10.33 -4.93 3.78
CA ALA A 41 9.40 -4.93 4.90
C ALA A 41 7.93 -4.96 4.44
N GLY A 42 7.59 -4.16 3.42
CA GLY A 42 6.26 -4.13 2.83
C GLY A 42 5.89 -5.46 2.16
N ALA A 43 6.80 -6.07 1.39
CA ALA A 43 6.58 -7.32 0.68
C ALA A 43 6.39 -8.49 1.65
N ILE A 44 7.23 -8.56 2.69
CA ILE A 44 7.08 -9.57 3.76
C ILE A 44 5.78 -9.33 4.53
N GLY A 45 5.47 -8.08 4.87
CA GLY A 45 4.28 -7.74 5.63
C GLY A 45 2.97 -8.02 4.89
N LEU A 46 2.87 -7.59 3.63
CA LEU A 46 1.67 -7.70 2.81
C LEU A 46 1.57 -9.03 2.07
N GLY A 47 2.64 -9.45 1.39
CA GLY A 47 2.67 -10.76 0.74
C GLY A 47 2.55 -11.90 1.75
N GLY A 48 3.22 -11.77 2.91
CA GLY A 48 3.06 -12.72 4.02
C GLY A 48 1.65 -12.71 4.59
N PHE A 49 1.00 -11.54 4.69
CA PHE A 49 -0.41 -11.47 5.08
C PHE A 49 -1.30 -12.27 4.11
N ASP A 50 -1.13 -12.08 2.80
CA ASP A 50 -1.93 -12.79 1.80
C ASP A 50 -1.77 -14.30 1.89
N ILE A 51 -0.53 -14.78 2.01
CA ILE A 51 -0.24 -16.22 2.18
C ILE A 51 -0.97 -16.77 3.41
N LEU A 52 -0.88 -16.07 4.55
CA LEU A 52 -1.50 -16.51 5.80
C LEU A 52 -3.03 -16.41 5.82
N ASN A 53 -3.65 -15.70 4.86
CA ASN A 53 -5.10 -15.54 4.76
C ASN A 53 -5.70 -16.30 3.55
N GLY A 54 -4.96 -17.24 2.96
CA GLY A 54 -5.47 -18.12 1.88
C GLY A 54 -5.31 -17.56 0.47
N TYR A 55 -4.58 -16.45 0.30
CA TYR A 55 -4.31 -15.80 -0.98
C TYR A 55 -2.89 -16.08 -1.49
N ALA A 56 -2.33 -17.25 -1.18
CA ALA A 56 -0.95 -17.60 -1.54
C ALA A 56 -0.67 -17.51 -3.06
N LEU A 57 -1.63 -17.94 -3.90
CA LEU A 57 -1.50 -17.94 -5.36
C LEU A 57 -1.48 -16.54 -5.99
N THR A 58 -2.04 -15.54 -5.31
CA THR A 58 -2.09 -14.16 -5.79
C THR A 58 -1.14 -13.24 -5.01
N SER A 59 -0.55 -13.70 -3.90
CA SER A 59 0.35 -12.93 -3.03
C SER A 59 1.54 -12.27 -3.75
N TRP A 60 2.02 -12.88 -4.85
CA TRP A 60 3.09 -12.32 -5.67
C TRP A 60 2.66 -11.03 -6.38
N LEU A 61 1.37 -10.88 -6.72
CA LEU A 61 0.81 -9.64 -7.27
C LEU A 61 0.89 -8.53 -6.22
N THR A 62 0.49 -8.82 -4.98
CA THR A 62 0.61 -7.86 -3.87
C THR A 62 2.06 -7.43 -3.65
N ILE A 63 3.01 -8.37 -3.67
CA ILE A 63 4.45 -8.06 -3.58
C ILE A 63 4.87 -7.14 -4.73
N LEU A 64 4.44 -7.41 -5.95
CA LEU A 64 4.71 -6.58 -7.12
C LEU A 64 4.14 -5.16 -6.94
N GLU A 65 2.94 -5.03 -6.39
CA GLU A 65 2.37 -3.72 -6.06
C GLU A 65 3.19 -2.97 -5.01
N VAL A 66 3.68 -3.65 -3.96
CA VAL A 66 4.58 -3.03 -2.98
C VAL A 66 5.84 -2.49 -3.65
N ILE A 67 6.43 -3.28 -4.56
CA ILE A 67 7.64 -2.87 -5.29
C ILE A 67 7.38 -1.61 -6.11
N ILE A 68 6.29 -1.59 -6.89
CA ILE A 68 5.93 -0.44 -7.73
C ILE A 68 5.64 0.79 -6.87
N VAL A 69 4.77 0.66 -5.87
CA VAL A 69 4.40 1.78 -4.98
C VAL A 69 5.63 2.31 -4.24
N GLY A 70 6.48 1.43 -3.73
CA GLY A 70 7.72 1.82 -3.06
C GLY A 70 8.69 2.55 -3.98
N PHE A 71 8.82 2.09 -5.23
CA PHE A 71 9.65 2.78 -6.23
C PHE A 71 9.12 4.19 -6.54
N VAL A 72 7.79 4.33 -6.72
CA VAL A 72 7.16 5.64 -6.95
C VAL A 72 7.37 6.56 -5.75
N ILE A 73 7.09 6.10 -4.53
CA ILE A 73 7.31 6.87 -3.28
C ILE A 73 8.75 7.37 -3.20
N ASN A 74 9.73 6.47 -3.35
CA ASN A 74 11.14 6.84 -3.25
C ASN A 74 11.56 7.82 -4.36
N THR A 75 11.04 7.64 -5.58
CA THR A 75 11.32 8.55 -6.70
C THR A 75 10.76 9.95 -6.44
N VAL A 76 9.50 10.05 -6.03
CA VAL A 76 8.88 11.33 -5.66
C VAL A 76 9.64 11.98 -4.51
N PHE A 77 9.99 11.22 -3.47
CA PHE A 77 10.71 11.77 -2.33
C PHE A 77 12.12 12.27 -2.71
N LYS A 78 12.81 11.56 -3.61
CA LYS A 78 14.09 12.00 -4.19
C LYS A 78 13.96 13.28 -5.00
N VAL A 79 12.92 13.42 -5.82
CA VAL A 79 12.62 14.66 -6.58
C VAL A 79 12.38 15.83 -5.62
N LEU A 80 11.71 15.57 -4.49
CA LEU A 80 11.51 16.52 -3.41
C LEU A 80 12.76 16.72 -2.51
N LYS A 81 13.93 16.22 -2.96
CA LYS A 81 15.23 16.32 -2.28
C LYS A 81 15.23 15.76 -0.86
N TYR A 82 14.44 14.72 -0.61
CA TYR A 82 14.27 14.10 0.71
C TYR A 82 13.81 15.09 1.80
N ASN A 83 13.19 16.21 1.40
CA ASN A 83 12.68 17.20 2.34
C ASN A 83 11.32 16.75 2.85
N ASP A 84 11.22 16.45 4.14
CA ASP A 84 10.04 15.85 4.77
C ASP A 84 9.05 16.88 5.36
N THR A 85 8.89 18.03 4.69
CA THR A 85 7.84 19.00 5.06
C THR A 85 6.44 18.37 5.01
N LYS A 86 5.50 18.93 5.78
CA LYS A 86 4.10 18.48 5.80
C LYS A 86 3.51 18.35 4.39
N LYS A 87 3.75 19.35 3.54
CA LYS A 87 3.28 19.37 2.14
C LYS A 87 3.85 18.21 1.33
N ASN A 88 5.15 17.93 1.47
CA ASN A 88 5.84 16.89 0.72
C ASN A 88 5.36 15.49 1.13
N ILE A 89 5.18 15.23 2.43
CA ILE A 89 4.69 13.93 2.91
C ILE A 89 3.21 13.72 2.53
N ILE A 90 2.38 14.77 2.56
CA ILE A 90 1.00 14.70 2.04
C ILE A 90 1.01 14.35 0.55
N LEU A 91 1.84 15.02 -0.25
CA LEU A 91 1.99 14.72 -1.67
C LEU A 91 2.41 13.27 -1.89
N ILE A 92 3.39 12.78 -1.12
CA ILE A 92 3.82 11.38 -1.19
C ILE A 92 2.66 10.42 -0.85
N GLY A 93 1.91 10.69 0.22
CA GLY A 93 0.73 9.90 0.59
C GLY A 93 -0.31 9.83 -0.53
N ILE A 94 -0.61 10.97 -1.17
CA ILE A 94 -1.51 11.02 -2.34
C ILE A 94 -0.95 10.20 -3.49
N THR A 95 0.33 10.39 -3.85
CA THR A 95 0.96 9.64 -4.95
C THR A 95 0.97 8.13 -4.71
N ALA A 96 1.19 7.70 -3.46
CA ALA A 96 1.12 6.29 -3.06
C ALA A 96 -0.30 5.73 -3.25
N GLY A 97 -1.31 6.46 -2.78
CA GLY A 97 -2.72 6.10 -2.98
C GLY A 97 -3.11 6.03 -4.46
N THR A 98 -2.78 7.05 -5.26
CA THR A 98 -3.09 7.05 -6.70
C THR A 98 -2.40 5.91 -7.44
N THR A 99 -1.12 5.65 -7.14
CA THR A 99 -0.39 4.51 -7.71
C THR A 99 -1.08 3.20 -7.36
N LYS A 100 -1.50 3.05 -6.09
CA LYS A 100 -2.19 1.85 -5.62
C LYS A 100 -3.52 1.61 -6.33
N ILE A 101 -4.29 2.66 -6.64
CA ILE A 101 -5.53 2.52 -7.43
C ILE A 101 -5.24 1.91 -8.80
N LEU A 102 -4.22 2.43 -9.50
CA LEU A 102 -3.85 1.95 -10.83
C LEU A 102 -3.33 0.52 -10.78
N THR A 103 -2.40 0.22 -9.86
CA THR A 103 -1.84 -1.14 -9.76
C THR A 103 -2.91 -2.14 -9.34
N SER A 104 -3.79 -1.79 -8.40
CA SER A 104 -4.84 -2.71 -7.90
C SER A 104 -5.88 -3.01 -8.98
N TYR A 105 -6.15 -2.07 -9.88
CA TYR A 105 -7.02 -2.32 -11.03
C TYR A 105 -6.39 -3.33 -11.98
N CYS A 106 -5.10 -3.15 -12.30
CA CYS A 106 -4.37 -4.07 -13.15
C CYS A 106 -4.26 -5.48 -12.52
N THR A 107 -3.94 -5.57 -11.23
CA THR A 107 -3.87 -6.87 -10.54
C THR A 107 -5.25 -7.53 -10.45
N SER A 108 -6.32 -6.78 -10.18
CA SER A 108 -7.69 -7.32 -10.20
C SER A 108 -8.06 -7.94 -11.54
N ILE A 109 -7.63 -7.33 -12.66
CA ILE A 109 -7.86 -7.90 -14.01
C ILE A 109 -7.09 -9.22 -14.14
N ILE A 110 -5.82 -9.24 -13.74
CA ILE A 110 -4.97 -10.44 -13.81
C ILE A 110 -5.56 -11.56 -12.95
N GLU A 111 -5.97 -11.26 -11.72
CA GLU A 111 -6.61 -12.21 -10.81
C GLU A 111 -7.89 -12.80 -11.43
N ALA A 112 -8.76 -11.95 -11.97
CA ALA A 112 -9.99 -12.41 -12.63
C ALA A 112 -9.69 -13.34 -13.82
N LEU A 113 -8.66 -13.04 -14.61
CA LEU A 113 -8.22 -13.90 -15.72
C LEU A 113 -7.61 -15.22 -15.23
N MET A 114 -6.88 -15.21 -14.11
CA MET A 114 -6.30 -16.43 -13.51
C MET A 114 -7.38 -17.44 -13.09
N VAL A 115 -8.57 -16.98 -12.71
CA VAL A 115 -9.72 -17.86 -12.40
C VAL A 115 -10.52 -18.29 -13.65
N GLY A 116 -10.05 -17.94 -14.85
CA GLY A 116 -10.63 -18.36 -16.12
C GLY A 116 -11.78 -17.48 -16.64
N THR A 117 -11.96 -16.26 -16.11
CA THR A 117 -13.00 -15.36 -16.61
C THR A 117 -12.66 -14.79 -17.99
N SER A 118 -13.69 -14.43 -18.76
CA SER A 118 -13.48 -13.73 -20.05
C SER A 118 -12.88 -12.34 -19.81
N PHE A 119 -12.06 -11.85 -20.74
CA PHE A 119 -11.41 -10.53 -20.61
C PHE A 119 -12.40 -9.38 -20.40
N LYS A 120 -13.53 -9.39 -21.10
CA LYS A 120 -14.59 -8.38 -20.94
C LYS A 120 -15.18 -8.43 -19.53
N THR A 121 -15.42 -9.63 -19.00
CA THR A 121 -15.91 -9.83 -17.62
C THR A 121 -14.88 -9.36 -16.60
N ALA A 122 -13.59 -9.68 -16.81
CA ALA A 122 -12.50 -9.30 -15.92
C ALA A 122 -12.38 -7.77 -15.76
N ILE A 123 -12.48 -7.02 -16.87
CA ILE A 123 -12.47 -5.55 -16.86
C ILE A 123 -13.64 -5.00 -16.03
N VAL A 124 -14.85 -5.49 -16.27
CA VAL A 124 -16.05 -5.01 -15.57
C VAL A 124 -15.97 -5.34 -14.08
N ALA A 125 -15.60 -6.58 -13.72
CA ALA A 125 -15.45 -7.00 -12.33
C ALA A 125 -14.38 -6.16 -11.59
N SER A 126 -13.25 -5.90 -12.24
CA SER A 126 -12.16 -5.07 -11.68
C SER A 126 -12.58 -3.62 -11.51
N PHE A 127 -13.41 -3.10 -12.41
CA PHE A 127 -13.95 -1.74 -12.27
C PHE A 127 -14.89 -1.65 -11.06
N LEU A 128 -15.69 -2.69 -10.82
CA LEU A 128 -16.60 -2.75 -9.67
C LEU A 128 -15.88 -2.91 -8.32
N SER A 129 -14.61 -3.33 -8.30
CA SER A 129 -13.79 -3.38 -7.07
C SER A 129 -13.08 -2.05 -6.75
N LEU A 130 -13.02 -1.11 -7.70
CA LEU A 130 -12.38 0.19 -7.52
C LEU A 130 -12.91 1.02 -6.34
N PRO A 131 -14.22 1.08 -6.03
CA PRO A 131 -14.71 1.91 -4.93
C PRO A 131 -14.02 1.60 -3.60
N ALA A 132 -13.85 0.31 -3.27
CA ALA A 132 -13.14 -0.10 -2.05
C ALA A 132 -11.65 0.28 -2.08
N THR A 133 -11.01 0.16 -3.26
CA THR A 133 -9.62 0.55 -3.47
C THR A 133 -9.42 2.05 -3.33
N VAL A 134 -10.35 2.86 -3.85
CA VAL A 134 -10.34 4.33 -3.73
C VAL A 134 -10.46 4.73 -2.26
N ILE A 135 -11.39 4.13 -1.51
CA ILE A 135 -11.51 4.39 -0.06
C ILE A 135 -10.21 4.03 0.68
N ASN A 136 -9.62 2.88 0.37
CA ASN A 136 -8.33 2.47 0.94
C ASN A 136 -7.17 3.41 0.57
N SER A 137 -7.20 3.97 -0.63
CA SER A 137 -6.18 4.89 -1.12
C SER A 137 -6.32 6.28 -0.49
N ILE A 138 -7.55 6.74 -0.26
CA ILE A 138 -7.83 7.94 0.53
C ILE A 138 -7.36 7.75 1.97
N SER A 139 -7.68 6.60 2.58
CA SER A 139 -7.19 6.25 3.92
C SER A 139 -5.65 6.27 3.96
N THR A 140 -4.99 5.70 2.95
CA THR A 140 -3.52 5.75 2.83
C THR A 140 -3.01 7.19 2.74
N ALA A 141 -3.60 8.03 1.88
CA ALA A 141 -3.19 9.42 1.69
C ALA A 141 -3.34 10.27 2.96
N ILE A 142 -4.30 9.94 3.84
CA ILE A 142 -4.51 10.62 5.13
C ILE A 142 -3.58 10.04 6.20
N CYS A 143 -3.53 8.71 6.31
CA CYS A 143 -2.80 8.05 7.39
C CYS A 143 -1.29 8.13 7.23
N VAL A 144 -0.74 8.14 6.01
CA VAL A 144 0.71 8.27 5.77
C VAL A 144 1.27 9.54 6.42
N PRO A 145 0.81 10.77 6.11
CA PRO A 145 1.33 11.97 6.75
C PRO A 145 1.08 12.01 8.26
N LEU A 146 -0.12 11.60 8.70
CA LEU A 146 -0.45 11.59 10.13
C LEU A 146 0.49 10.69 10.93
N LEU A 147 0.66 9.44 10.50
CA LEU A 147 1.53 8.48 11.18
C LEU A 147 3.01 8.81 10.99
N TYR A 148 3.42 9.34 9.83
CA TYR A 148 4.81 9.77 9.60
C TYR A 148 5.24 10.79 10.65
N PHE A 149 4.48 11.89 10.83
CA PHE A 149 4.86 12.91 11.81
C PHE A 149 4.68 12.46 13.26
N THR A 150 3.77 11.52 13.52
CA THR A 150 3.61 10.91 14.85
C THR A 150 4.82 10.06 15.22
N PHE A 151 5.34 9.23 14.30
CA PHE A 151 6.42 8.29 14.60
C PHE A 151 7.83 8.82 14.34
N ARG A 152 7.98 9.87 13.52
CA ARG A 152 9.28 10.47 13.18
C ARG A 152 10.13 10.82 14.41
N PRO A 153 9.63 11.45 15.49
CA PRO A 153 10.44 11.76 16.67
C PRO A 153 11.04 10.50 17.33
N PHE A 154 10.25 9.44 17.43
CA PHE A 154 10.68 8.18 18.04
C PHE A 154 11.74 7.48 17.21
N ILE A 155 11.55 7.41 15.89
CA ILE A 155 12.51 6.77 14.99
C ILE A 155 13.85 7.52 14.98
N LEU A 156 13.82 8.87 14.96
CA LEU A 156 15.04 9.67 15.05
C LEU A 156 15.75 9.50 16.40
N ALA A 157 15.01 9.32 17.50
CA ALA A 157 15.59 9.04 18.81
C ALA A 157 16.30 7.68 18.84
N THR A 158 15.73 6.65 18.21
CA THR A 158 16.36 5.31 18.12
C THR A 158 17.63 5.29 17.27
N ILE A 159 17.72 6.13 16.23
CA ILE A 159 18.93 6.22 15.39
C ILE A 159 20.05 7.00 16.11
N ARG A 160 19.72 7.89 17.04
CA ARG A 160 20.68 8.74 17.76
C ARG A 160 21.22 8.16 19.06
N THR A 161 20.71 7.02 19.54
CA THR A 161 21.35 6.34 20.68
C THR A 161 22.71 5.80 20.26
N PRO A 162 23.84 6.29 20.80
CA PRO A 162 25.13 5.66 20.57
C PRO A 162 25.05 4.26 21.17
N ARG A 163 25.40 3.25 20.36
CA ARG A 163 25.71 1.92 20.88
C ARG A 163 27.02 1.98 21.64
#